data_AF-A0A529ME16-F1
#
_entry.id   AF-A0A529ME16-F1
#
_cell.length_a   1.000
_cell.length_b   1.000
_cell.length_c   1.000
_cell.angle_alpha   90.00
_cell.angle_beta   90.00
_cell.angle_gamma   90.00
#
_symmetry.space_group_name_H-M   'P 1'
#
loop_
_entity.id
_entity.type
_entity.pdbx_description
1 polymer ?
#
loop_
_entity_poly.entity_id
_entity_poly.type
_entity_poly.pdbx_seq_one_letter_code
_entity_poly.pdbx_strand_id
1 'polypeptide(L)'
;MSFALKKRVVELLSANPEKRFKARDIALWITEKYPEDAAAKIERSVSIETHDQLLYQIVAEIGANRPSWQKQIPQLRTTEGVRPRLFYWSEKTEEQEVEDVESGRDQFVKFAAPDEIRLDDPAGVAEKKIARRSEHDLYPMLVEFLEFEHNVKGYRIDEKKSSNAYGAGGNKWLFPDVVGMENLTDGLHREVVTAIRESRDRQIRLWSFEVKLLVNRSNARETYFQAVSNSSWANLGY
;
A
#
# COMPACT_ATOMS: atom_id res chain seq x y z
N MET A 1 9.01 -34.72 -14.38
CA MET A 1 8.25 -34.26 -13.20
C MET A 1 8.00 -32.75 -13.29
N SER A 2 6.75 -32.28 -13.24
CA SER A 2 6.44 -30.83 -13.34
C SER A 2 7.01 -30.08 -12.13
N PHE A 3 7.66 -28.93 -12.37
CA PHE A 3 8.19 -28.08 -11.31
C PHE A 3 7.01 -27.53 -10.50
N ALA A 4 6.74 -28.11 -9.32
CA ALA A 4 5.54 -27.86 -8.53
C ALA A 4 5.63 -26.53 -7.75
N LEU A 5 5.92 -25.44 -8.45
CA LEU A 5 6.21 -24.11 -7.90
C LEU A 5 5.16 -23.66 -6.87
N LYS A 6 3.87 -23.76 -7.22
CA LYS A 6 2.76 -23.40 -6.31
C LYS A 6 2.87 -24.11 -4.96
N LYS A 7 3.15 -25.42 -4.97
CA LYS A 7 3.26 -26.23 -3.75
C LYS A 7 4.44 -25.77 -2.89
N ARG A 8 5.60 -25.49 -3.51
CA ARG A 8 6.81 -25.05 -2.80
C ARG A 8 6.67 -23.66 -2.19
N VAL A 9 6.01 -22.73 -2.90
CA VAL A 9 5.68 -21.40 -2.38
C VAL A 9 4.79 -21.51 -1.15
N VAL A 10 3.73 -22.32 -1.23
CA VAL A 10 2.82 -22.55 -0.10
C VAL A 10 3.57 -23.17 1.08
N GLU A 11 4.43 -24.16 0.83
CA GLU A 11 5.21 -24.83 1.88
C GLU A 11 6.11 -23.86 2.65
N LEU A 12 6.82 -22.95 1.97
CA LEU A 12 7.67 -21.95 2.63
C LEU A 12 6.83 -20.99 3.48
N LEU A 13 5.75 -20.47 2.90
CA LEU A 13 4.95 -19.43 3.53
C LEU A 13 4.13 -19.98 4.69
N SER A 14 3.50 -21.14 4.55
CA SER A 14 2.71 -21.75 5.63
C SER A 14 3.58 -22.24 6.80
N ALA A 15 4.84 -22.61 6.54
CA ALA A 15 5.81 -22.92 7.59
C ALA A 15 6.31 -21.68 8.34
N ASN A 16 6.11 -20.49 7.80
CA ASN A 16 6.50 -19.21 8.41
C ASN A 16 5.33 -18.21 8.41
N PRO A 17 4.26 -18.45 9.20
CA PRO A 17 3.10 -17.55 9.26
C PRO A 17 3.51 -16.11 9.61
N GLU A 18 2.81 -15.15 9.02
CA GLU A 18 3.02 -13.69 9.17
C GLU A 18 4.39 -13.15 8.73
N LYS A 19 5.35 -14.02 8.42
CA LYS A 19 6.64 -13.62 7.86
C LYS A 19 6.50 -13.30 6.38
N ARG A 20 7.05 -12.16 5.99
CA ARG A 20 6.96 -11.63 4.62
C ARG A 20 8.24 -11.91 3.86
N PHE A 21 8.10 -12.35 2.61
CA PHE A 21 9.22 -12.71 1.74
C PHE A 21 9.11 -12.01 0.39
N LYS A 22 10.26 -11.60 -0.18
CA LYS A 22 10.29 -11.17 -1.59
C LYS A 22 10.17 -12.40 -2.49
N ALA A 23 9.64 -12.22 -3.70
CA ALA A 23 9.62 -13.29 -4.70
C ALA A 23 11.02 -13.88 -4.96
N ARG A 24 12.07 -13.05 -4.93
CA ARG A 24 13.46 -13.49 -5.10
C ARG A 24 13.94 -14.38 -3.96
N ASP A 25 13.62 -14.03 -2.71
CA ASP A 25 14.00 -14.82 -1.53
C ASP A 25 13.28 -16.18 -1.54
N ILE A 26 12.01 -16.19 -1.99
CA ILE A 26 11.26 -17.43 -2.21
C ILE A 26 11.93 -18.27 -3.31
N ALA A 27 12.34 -17.65 -4.43
CA ALA A 27 13.01 -18.35 -5.51
C ALA A 27 14.33 -18.98 -5.05
N LEU A 28 15.16 -18.23 -4.31
CA LEU A 28 16.41 -18.71 -3.72
C LEU A 28 16.17 -19.92 -2.81
N TRP A 29 15.24 -19.80 -1.86
CA TRP A 29 14.90 -20.89 -0.96
C TRP A 29 14.43 -22.15 -1.71
N ILE A 30 13.61 -21.98 -2.75
CA ILE A 30 13.14 -23.11 -3.57
C ILE A 30 14.32 -23.78 -4.27
N THR A 31 15.25 -23.01 -4.85
CA THR A 31 16.40 -23.56 -5.56
C THR A 31 17.41 -24.24 -4.62
N GLU A 32 17.61 -23.71 -3.42
CA GLU A 32 18.52 -24.28 -2.41
C GLU A 32 17.93 -25.55 -1.79
N LYS A 33 16.63 -25.54 -1.45
CA LYS A 33 15.98 -26.70 -0.82
C LYS A 33 15.66 -27.83 -1.80
N TYR A 34 15.46 -27.50 -3.08
CA TYR A 34 15.10 -28.45 -4.13
C TYR A 34 16.03 -28.36 -5.34
N PRO A 35 17.32 -28.72 -5.18
CA PRO A 35 18.33 -28.58 -6.24
C PRO A 35 18.05 -29.49 -7.45
N GLU A 36 17.50 -30.69 -7.24
CA GLU A 36 17.13 -31.60 -8.33
C GLU A 36 15.99 -31.04 -9.20
N ASP A 37 14.97 -30.45 -8.56
CA ASP A 37 13.85 -29.80 -9.26
C ASP A 37 14.34 -28.58 -10.07
N ALA A 38 15.30 -27.83 -9.53
CA ALA A 38 15.95 -26.69 -10.18
C ALA A 38 16.80 -27.12 -11.39
N ALA A 39 17.65 -28.14 -11.23
CA ALA A 39 18.46 -28.70 -12.30
C ALA A 39 17.59 -29.24 -13.45
N ALA A 40 16.56 -30.03 -13.12
CA ALA A 40 15.62 -30.55 -14.11
C ALA A 40 14.84 -29.44 -14.84
N LYS A 41 14.67 -28.27 -14.24
CA LYS A 41 14.05 -27.11 -14.90
C LYS A 41 15.01 -26.40 -15.85
N ILE A 42 16.28 -26.29 -15.50
CA ILE A 42 17.35 -25.80 -16.40
C ILE A 42 17.46 -26.72 -17.62
N GLU A 43 17.58 -28.03 -17.42
CA GLU A 43 17.71 -29.02 -18.51
C GLU A 43 16.54 -29.00 -19.50
N ARG A 44 15.32 -28.70 -19.02
CA ARG A 44 14.12 -28.60 -19.86
C ARG A 44 14.01 -27.28 -20.61
N SER A 45 14.76 -26.27 -20.22
CA SER A 45 14.64 -24.92 -20.75
C SER A 45 15.75 -24.68 -21.77
N VAL A 46 15.38 -24.29 -22.98
CA VAL A 46 16.35 -23.97 -24.04
C VAL A 46 17.10 -22.66 -23.75
N SER A 47 16.53 -21.78 -22.92
CA SER A 47 17.01 -20.40 -22.72
C SER A 47 17.60 -20.12 -21.33
N ILE A 48 17.61 -21.09 -20.42
CA ILE A 48 18.14 -20.90 -19.06
C ILE A 48 19.49 -21.60 -18.98
N GLU A 49 20.55 -20.81 -18.95
CA GLU A 49 21.93 -21.30 -18.90
C GLU A 49 22.56 -21.08 -17.52
N THR A 50 22.10 -20.06 -16.80
CA THR A 50 22.68 -19.63 -15.53
C THR A 50 21.69 -19.75 -14.36
N HIS A 51 22.24 -19.86 -13.15
CA HIS A 51 21.44 -19.87 -11.92
C HIS A 51 20.63 -18.58 -11.75
N ASP A 52 21.20 -17.42 -12.10
CA ASP A 52 20.48 -16.15 -12.01
C ASP A 52 19.28 -16.09 -12.98
N GLN A 53 19.44 -16.58 -14.22
CA GLN A 53 18.32 -16.68 -15.16
C GLN A 53 17.20 -17.58 -14.63
N LEU A 54 17.54 -18.68 -13.94
CA LEU A 54 16.55 -19.53 -13.29
C LEU A 54 15.80 -18.77 -12.19
N LEU A 55 16.51 -18.00 -11.34
CA LEU A 55 15.88 -17.19 -10.30
C LEU A 55 14.94 -16.14 -10.90
N TYR A 56 15.37 -15.43 -11.94
CA TYR A 56 14.51 -14.47 -12.65
C TYR A 56 13.25 -15.13 -13.21
N GLN A 57 13.39 -16.31 -13.81
CA GLN A 57 12.25 -17.07 -14.34
C GLN A 57 11.27 -17.45 -13.23
N ILE A 58 11.76 -17.97 -12.10
CA ILE A 58 10.91 -18.36 -10.97
C ILE A 58 10.21 -17.12 -10.37
N VAL A 59 10.92 -16.01 -10.22
CA VAL A 59 10.34 -14.74 -9.75
C VAL A 59 9.21 -14.26 -10.67
N ALA A 60 9.43 -14.29 -11.99
CA ALA A 60 8.43 -13.92 -12.98
C ALA A 60 7.19 -14.84 -12.91
N GLU A 61 7.40 -16.15 -12.77
CA GLU A 61 6.31 -17.13 -12.63
C GLU A 61 5.50 -16.94 -11.34
N ILE A 62 6.15 -16.65 -10.20
CA ILE A 62 5.47 -16.33 -8.94
C ILE A 62 4.58 -15.10 -9.14
N GLY A 63 5.13 -14.04 -9.75
CA GLY A 63 4.39 -12.80 -10.00
C GLY A 63 3.19 -13.00 -10.93
N ALA A 64 3.39 -13.72 -12.04
CA ALA A 64 2.36 -13.99 -13.04
C ALA A 64 1.21 -14.85 -12.50
N ASN A 65 1.54 -15.87 -11.69
CA ASN A 65 0.54 -16.80 -11.16
C ASN A 65 -0.14 -16.31 -9.88
N ARG A 66 0.39 -15.28 -9.20
CA ARG A 66 -0.16 -14.73 -7.96
C ARG A 66 -1.69 -14.56 -7.99
N PRO A 67 -2.32 -13.88 -8.97
CA PRO A 67 -3.76 -13.65 -8.93
C PRO A 67 -4.57 -14.95 -8.94
N SER A 68 -4.09 -15.98 -9.66
CA SER A 68 -4.72 -17.30 -9.70
C SER A 68 -4.54 -18.04 -8.37
N TRP A 69 -3.32 -18.00 -7.81
CA TRP A 69 -3.04 -18.67 -6.53
C TRP A 69 -3.82 -18.06 -5.37
N GLN A 70 -3.93 -16.74 -5.28
CA GLN A 70 -4.71 -16.08 -4.22
C GLN A 70 -6.20 -16.40 -4.28
N LYS A 71 -6.76 -16.63 -5.49
CA LYS A 71 -8.16 -17.09 -5.63
C LYS A 71 -8.37 -18.51 -5.11
N GLN A 72 -7.36 -19.36 -5.28
CA GLN A 72 -7.42 -20.77 -4.87
C GLN A 72 -7.01 -20.97 -3.40
N ILE A 73 -6.20 -20.06 -2.86
CA ILE A 73 -5.61 -20.12 -1.51
C ILE A 73 -5.72 -18.72 -0.89
N PRO A 74 -6.84 -18.43 -0.19
CA PRO A 74 -7.05 -17.13 0.45
C PRO A 74 -6.01 -16.75 1.52
N GLN A 75 -5.35 -17.75 2.12
CA GLN A 75 -4.28 -17.54 3.11
C GLN A 75 -3.00 -16.98 2.48
N LEU A 76 -2.80 -17.17 1.17
CA LEU A 76 -1.67 -16.59 0.46
C LEU A 76 -1.93 -15.10 0.20
N ARG A 77 -1.22 -14.25 0.94
CA ARG A 77 -1.39 -12.80 0.85
C ARG A 77 -0.17 -12.11 0.27
N THR A 78 -0.40 -10.89 -0.20
CA THR A 78 0.65 -9.99 -0.64
C THR A 78 0.43 -8.59 -0.11
N THR A 79 1.51 -7.90 0.23
CA THR A 79 1.45 -6.48 0.62
C THR A 79 1.01 -5.62 -0.57
N GLU A 80 0.00 -4.78 -0.37
CA GLU A 80 -0.39 -3.73 -1.32
C GLU A 80 0.42 -2.44 -1.06
N GLY A 81 0.62 -1.61 -2.09
CA GLY A 81 1.36 -0.34 -1.98
C GLY A 81 2.89 -0.44 -1.81
N VAL A 82 3.42 -1.55 -1.30
CA VAL A 82 4.87 -1.75 -1.12
C VAL A 82 5.50 -2.32 -2.41
N ARG A 83 6.67 -1.76 -2.79
CA ARG A 83 7.51 -2.24 -3.89
C ARG A 83 8.93 -2.52 -3.35
N PRO A 84 9.49 -3.72 -3.57
CA PRO A 84 8.90 -4.90 -4.22
C PRO A 84 7.75 -5.51 -3.39
N ARG A 85 6.80 -6.19 -4.05
CA ARG A 85 5.69 -6.85 -3.35
C ARG A 85 6.22 -8.01 -2.51
N LEU A 86 5.70 -8.13 -1.30
CA LEU A 86 6.04 -9.20 -0.38
C LEU A 86 4.90 -10.19 -0.27
N PHE A 87 5.22 -11.48 -0.11
CA PHE A 87 4.28 -12.58 0.03
C PHE A 87 4.34 -13.11 1.46
N TYR A 88 3.18 -13.47 2.03
CA TYR A 88 3.07 -14.02 3.37
C TYR A 88 1.88 -14.98 3.48
N TRP A 89 1.89 -15.78 4.55
CA TRP A 89 0.78 -16.64 4.94
C TRP A 89 0.07 -16.05 6.15
N SER A 90 -1.25 -15.94 6.08
CA SER A 90 -2.06 -15.49 7.20
C SER A 90 -3.36 -16.27 7.30
N GLU A 91 -3.71 -16.67 8.52
CA GLU A 91 -5.00 -17.32 8.85
C GLU A 91 -6.10 -16.31 9.21
N LYS A 92 -5.73 -15.03 9.41
CA LYS A 92 -6.69 -13.96 9.68
C LYS A 92 -7.58 -13.77 8.46
N THR A 93 -8.81 -13.27 8.60
CA THR A 93 -9.57 -12.77 7.44
C THR A 93 -9.04 -11.40 7.01
N GLU A 94 -9.48 -10.88 5.85
CA GLU A 94 -9.09 -9.53 5.42
C GLU A 94 -9.72 -8.46 6.31
N GLU A 95 -10.91 -8.72 6.85
CA GLU A 95 -11.63 -7.88 7.81
C GLU A 95 -10.91 -7.85 9.17
N GLN A 96 -10.46 -9.02 9.65
CA GLN A 96 -9.72 -9.13 10.90
C GLN A 96 -8.37 -8.40 10.84
N GLU A 97 -7.71 -8.40 9.68
CA GLU A 97 -6.46 -7.65 9.49
C GLU A 97 -6.69 -6.14 9.58
N VAL A 98 -7.78 -5.64 8.98
CA VAL A 98 -8.20 -4.24 9.11
C VAL A 98 -8.54 -3.91 10.56
N GLU A 99 -9.36 -4.74 11.22
CA GLU A 99 -9.75 -4.53 12.62
C GLU A 99 -8.56 -4.57 13.57
N ASP A 100 -7.60 -5.47 13.37
CA ASP A 100 -6.39 -5.57 14.18
C ASP A 100 -5.49 -4.33 14.03
N VAL A 101 -5.39 -3.80 12.80
CA VAL A 101 -4.65 -2.57 12.51
C VAL A 101 -5.35 -1.35 13.12
N GLU A 102 -6.66 -1.22 12.93
CA GLU A 102 -7.47 -0.10 13.45
C GLU A 102 -7.56 -0.10 14.98
N SER A 103 -7.68 -1.27 15.60
CA SER A 103 -7.67 -1.43 17.07
C SER A 103 -6.28 -1.23 17.69
N GLY A 104 -5.23 -1.06 16.86
CA GLY A 104 -3.85 -0.99 17.29
C GLY A 104 -3.34 -2.28 17.94
N ARG A 105 -3.99 -3.42 17.71
CA ARG A 105 -3.49 -4.74 18.14
C ARG A 105 -2.25 -5.13 17.35
N ASP A 106 -2.21 -4.80 16.07
CA ASP A 106 -1.07 -5.06 15.21
C ASP A 106 -0.02 -3.92 15.24
N GLN A 107 1.25 -4.29 15.08
CA GLN A 107 2.33 -3.30 14.92
C GLN A 107 2.46 -2.97 13.44
N PHE A 108 2.56 -1.67 13.13
CA PHE A 108 2.79 -1.25 11.75
C PHE A 108 4.22 -1.64 11.33
N VAL A 109 4.33 -2.54 10.36
CA VAL A 109 5.62 -2.90 9.77
C VAL A 109 5.93 -1.91 8.64
N LYS A 110 6.88 -1.01 8.86
CA LYS A 110 7.44 -0.22 7.75
C LYS A 110 8.58 -1.03 7.13
N PHE A 111 8.44 -1.29 5.84
CA PHE A 111 9.50 -1.87 5.04
C PHE A 111 10.47 -0.75 4.65
N ALA A 112 11.77 -0.99 4.82
CA ALA A 112 12.80 -0.06 4.36
C ALA A 112 12.59 0.26 2.87
N ALA A 113 12.67 1.54 2.51
CA ALA A 113 12.65 1.94 1.11
C ALA A 113 13.79 1.25 0.35
N PRO A 114 13.65 0.99 -0.97
CA PRO A 114 14.69 0.32 -1.76
C PRO A 114 16.09 0.94 -1.59
N ASP A 115 16.17 2.26 -1.46
CA ASP A 115 17.43 3.01 -1.30
C ASP A 115 18.04 2.94 0.11
N GLU A 116 17.28 2.49 1.12
CA GLU A 116 17.78 2.23 2.47
C GLU A 116 18.33 0.80 2.63
N ILE A 117 18.21 -0.05 1.61
CA ILE A 117 18.69 -1.44 1.65
C ILE A 117 20.20 -1.42 1.37
N ARG A 118 21.02 -1.59 2.42
CA ARG A 118 22.44 -1.88 2.25
C ARG A 118 22.60 -3.20 1.51
N LEU A 119 23.48 -3.22 0.50
CA LEU A 119 23.76 -4.38 -0.37
C LEU A 119 24.29 -5.62 0.39
N ASP A 120 24.66 -5.45 1.67
CA ASP A 120 25.30 -6.48 2.49
C ASP A 120 24.34 -7.24 3.42
N ASP A 121 23.02 -6.98 3.38
CA ASP A 121 22.06 -7.73 4.22
C ASP A 121 21.67 -9.07 3.55
N PRO A 122 22.11 -10.24 4.06
CA PRO A 122 21.98 -11.51 3.35
C PRO A 122 20.57 -12.12 3.38
N ALA A 123 19.59 -11.47 4.01
CA ALA A 123 18.25 -12.02 4.16
C ALA A 123 17.18 -10.93 4.33
N GLY A 124 16.48 -10.61 3.24
CA GLY A 124 15.15 -10.02 3.31
C GLY A 124 15.10 -8.54 3.72
N VAL A 125 13.95 -7.91 3.48
CA VAL A 125 13.71 -6.54 3.96
C VAL A 125 13.80 -6.55 5.48
N ALA A 126 14.68 -5.73 6.08
CA ALA A 126 14.65 -5.51 7.52
C ALA A 126 13.30 -4.89 7.89
N GLU A 127 12.42 -5.71 8.49
CA GLU A 127 11.14 -5.25 9.03
C GLU A 127 11.41 -4.30 10.19
N LYS A 128 11.30 -2.99 9.95
CA LYS A 128 11.28 -2.01 11.04
C LYS A 128 9.87 -2.03 11.63
N LYS A 129 9.73 -2.71 12.78
CA LYS A 129 8.55 -2.59 13.62
C LYS A 129 8.45 -1.15 14.10
N ILE A 130 7.50 -0.39 13.54
CA ILE A 130 7.22 0.96 13.99
C ILE A 130 6.19 0.88 15.12
N ALA A 131 6.27 1.84 16.05
CA ALA A 131 5.25 2.06 17.04
C ALA A 131 3.85 2.11 16.39
N ARG A 132 2.84 1.72 17.17
CA ARG A 132 1.43 1.80 16.78
C ARG A 132 1.14 3.20 16.22
N ARG A 133 0.62 3.26 15.00
CA ARG A 133 0.14 4.50 14.39
C ARG A 133 -1.38 4.44 14.34
N SER A 134 -2.00 5.50 14.78
CA SER A 134 -3.39 5.84 14.46
C SER A 134 -3.43 6.57 13.11
N GLU A 135 -4.60 6.67 12.49
CA GLU A 135 -4.80 7.51 11.30
C GLU A 135 -4.39 8.97 11.59
N HIS A 136 -4.66 9.47 12.80
CA HIS A 136 -4.26 10.80 13.24
C HIS A 136 -2.74 11.05 13.18
N ASP A 137 -1.92 10.02 13.38
CA ASP A 137 -0.47 10.14 13.29
C ASP A 137 0.01 10.32 11.84
N LEU A 138 -0.84 10.03 10.85
CA LEU A 138 -0.54 10.22 9.43
C LEU A 138 -0.87 11.63 8.93
N TYR A 139 -1.80 12.34 9.58
CA TYR A 139 -2.26 13.65 9.09
C TYR A 139 -1.15 14.69 8.98
N PRO A 140 -0.24 14.87 9.97
CA PRO A 140 0.84 15.85 9.85
C PRO A 140 1.79 15.54 8.70
N MET A 141 2.11 14.26 8.48
CA MET A 141 2.97 13.85 7.35
C MET A 141 2.29 14.12 6.01
N LEU A 142 0.97 13.88 5.91
CA LEU A 142 0.21 14.22 4.71
C LEU A 142 0.21 15.73 4.47
N VAL A 143 -0.05 16.54 5.51
CA VAL A 143 -0.04 18.01 5.39
C VAL A 143 1.33 18.52 4.93
N GLU A 144 2.42 18.00 5.50
CA GLU A 144 3.78 18.33 5.09
C GLU A 144 4.06 17.95 3.63
N PHE A 145 3.65 16.76 3.20
CA PHE A 145 3.76 16.32 1.81
C PHE A 145 2.98 17.23 0.85
N LEU A 146 1.75 17.62 1.21
CA LEU A 146 0.92 18.51 0.40
C LEU A 146 1.56 19.89 0.21
N GLU A 147 2.15 20.42 1.28
CA GLU A 147 2.84 21.70 1.22
C GLU A 147 4.12 21.60 0.37
N PHE A 148 4.93 20.55 0.58
CA PHE A 148 6.20 20.39 -0.11
C PHE A 148 6.06 20.06 -1.60
N GLU A 149 5.25 19.05 -1.95
CA GLU A 149 5.15 18.56 -3.34
C GLU A 149 4.16 19.36 -4.19
N HIS A 150 3.13 19.94 -3.57
CA HIS A 150 2.01 20.54 -4.29
C HIS A 150 1.77 22.01 -3.95
N ASN A 151 2.52 22.61 -3.01
CA ASN A 151 2.25 23.95 -2.49
C ASN A 151 0.79 24.11 -2.01
N VAL A 152 0.23 23.04 -1.45
CA VAL A 152 -1.15 23.00 -0.94
C VAL A 152 -1.11 23.16 0.58
N LYS A 153 -1.83 24.14 1.12
CA LYS A 153 -1.95 24.32 2.57
C LYS A 153 -2.99 23.36 3.12
N GLY A 154 -2.52 22.34 3.84
CA GLY A 154 -3.35 21.28 4.43
C GLY A 154 -3.84 21.61 5.85
N TYR A 155 -5.05 21.17 6.18
CA TYR A 155 -5.69 21.33 7.48
C TYR A 155 -6.52 20.10 7.85
N ARG A 156 -6.43 19.65 9.10
CA ARG A 156 -7.27 18.57 9.62
C ARG A 156 -8.65 19.10 10.00
N ILE A 157 -9.70 18.41 9.57
CA ILE A 157 -11.05 18.67 10.08
C ILE A 157 -11.19 18.03 11.47
N ASP A 158 -11.77 18.78 12.41
CA ASP A 158 -12.08 18.28 13.75
C ASP A 158 -13.55 17.87 13.84
N GLU A 159 -13.84 16.63 13.46
CA GLU A 159 -15.17 16.04 13.42
C GLU A 159 -15.89 16.03 14.77
N LYS A 160 -15.14 16.12 15.88
CA LYS A 160 -15.66 16.21 17.25
C LYS A 160 -16.45 17.49 17.52
N LYS A 161 -16.24 18.53 16.70
CA LYS A 161 -16.98 19.79 16.79
C LYS A 161 -18.36 19.72 16.10
N SER A 162 -18.64 18.65 15.36
CA SER A 162 -19.94 18.47 14.71
C SER A 162 -20.97 17.85 15.66
N SER A 163 -22.21 18.31 15.58
CA SER A 163 -23.35 17.68 16.24
C SER A 163 -23.57 16.28 15.68
N ASN A 164 -23.64 15.26 16.55
CA ASN A 164 -23.87 13.88 16.14
C ASN A 164 -25.35 13.61 15.80
N ALA A 165 -25.85 14.23 14.74
CA ALA A 165 -27.25 14.15 14.33
C ALA A 165 -27.63 12.82 13.66
N TYR A 166 -26.64 12.01 13.26
CA TYR A 166 -26.84 10.80 12.44
C TYR A 166 -26.45 9.50 13.15
N GLY A 167 -26.33 9.52 14.49
CA GLY A 167 -26.01 8.35 15.29
C GLY A 167 -24.53 7.96 15.28
N ALA A 168 -24.17 6.92 16.02
CA ALA A 168 -22.78 6.48 16.16
C ALA A 168 -22.14 6.18 14.79
N GLY A 169 -21.04 6.87 14.48
CA GLY A 169 -20.34 6.74 13.20
C GLY A 169 -20.95 7.52 12.03
N GLY A 170 -22.03 8.29 12.23
CA GLY A 170 -22.62 9.11 11.16
C GLY A 170 -21.67 10.19 10.64
N ASN A 171 -20.93 10.85 11.55
CA ASN A 171 -19.97 11.90 11.19
C ASN A 171 -18.84 11.42 10.26
N LYS A 172 -18.51 10.12 10.26
CA LYS A 172 -17.50 9.54 9.37
C LYS A 172 -17.84 9.70 7.89
N TRP A 173 -19.13 9.85 7.58
CA TRP A 173 -19.64 10.01 6.21
C TRP A 173 -19.77 11.48 5.78
N LEU A 174 -19.64 12.42 6.73
CA LEU A 174 -19.92 13.84 6.51
C LEU A 174 -18.65 14.65 6.23
N PHE A 175 -17.55 14.26 6.86
CA PHE A 175 -16.33 15.06 6.86
C PHE A 175 -15.13 14.22 6.39
N PRO A 176 -14.28 14.76 5.51
CA PRO A 176 -12.97 14.20 5.26
C PRO A 176 -12.04 14.44 6.45
N ASP A 177 -10.95 13.68 6.52
CA ASP A 177 -9.97 13.80 7.59
C ASP A 177 -9.12 15.07 7.41
N VAL A 178 -8.61 15.29 6.20
CA VAL A 178 -7.71 16.39 5.85
C VAL A 178 -8.25 17.10 4.61
N VAL A 179 -8.20 18.43 4.62
CA VAL A 179 -8.53 19.27 3.48
C VAL A 179 -7.33 20.12 3.10
N GLY A 180 -7.24 20.47 1.82
CA GLY A 180 -6.16 21.31 1.30
C GLY A 180 -6.69 22.48 0.49
N MET A 181 -5.99 23.61 0.56
CA MET A 181 -6.26 24.77 -0.28
C MET A 181 -5.03 25.11 -1.11
N GLU A 182 -5.20 25.09 -2.43
CA GLU A 182 -4.22 25.50 -3.42
C GLU A 182 -4.60 26.89 -3.92
N ASN A 183 -3.69 27.86 -3.79
CA ASN A 183 -3.87 29.17 -4.40
C ASN A 183 -3.33 29.14 -5.83
N LEU A 184 -4.22 29.20 -6.83
CA LEU A 184 -3.86 29.17 -8.25
C LEU A 184 -3.23 30.50 -8.72
N THR A 185 -3.21 31.51 -7.86
CA THR A 185 -2.63 32.83 -8.15
C THR A 185 -1.26 33.04 -7.52
N ASP A 186 -0.75 32.07 -6.76
CA ASP A 186 0.58 32.15 -6.17
C ASP A 186 1.65 32.29 -7.26
N GLY A 187 2.56 33.25 -7.06
CA GLY A 187 3.66 33.54 -7.99
C GLY A 187 3.26 34.33 -9.25
N LEU A 188 1.96 34.62 -9.46
CA LEU A 188 1.52 35.43 -10.61
C LEU A 188 1.74 36.93 -10.39
N HIS A 189 1.94 37.65 -11.49
CA HIS A 189 2.02 39.11 -11.46
C HIS A 189 0.68 39.74 -11.03
N ARG A 190 0.74 40.84 -10.27
CA ARG A 190 -0.44 41.50 -9.69
C ARG A 190 -1.53 41.85 -10.71
N GLU A 191 -1.13 42.26 -11.90
CA GLU A 191 -2.07 42.58 -12.99
C GLU A 191 -2.82 41.35 -13.49
N VAL A 192 -2.14 40.19 -13.57
CA VAL A 192 -2.75 38.91 -13.94
C VAL A 192 -3.72 38.46 -12.86
N VAL A 193 -3.33 38.57 -11.58
CA VAL A 193 -4.23 38.27 -10.45
C VAL A 193 -5.48 39.16 -10.47
N THR A 194 -5.31 40.45 -10.82
CA THR A 194 -6.43 41.38 -10.95
C THR A 194 -7.34 40.97 -12.10
N ALA A 195 -6.78 40.63 -13.27
CA ALA A 195 -7.57 40.15 -14.40
C ALA A 195 -8.36 38.87 -14.07
N ILE A 196 -7.73 37.87 -13.44
CA ILE A 196 -8.38 36.63 -12.97
C ILE A 196 -9.54 36.94 -12.01
N ARG A 197 -9.35 37.91 -11.11
CA ARG A 197 -10.38 38.32 -10.16
C ARG A 197 -11.57 38.97 -10.86
N GLU A 198 -11.31 39.87 -11.81
CA GLU A 198 -12.35 40.57 -12.58
C GLU A 198 -13.09 39.64 -13.54
N SER A 199 -12.39 38.67 -14.15
CA SER A 199 -13.01 37.64 -15.00
C SER A 199 -13.81 36.60 -14.20
N ARG A 200 -13.70 36.62 -12.86
CA ARG A 200 -14.26 35.60 -11.94
C ARG A 200 -13.74 34.20 -12.25
N ASP A 201 -12.54 34.12 -12.78
CA ASP A 201 -11.86 32.86 -12.98
C ASP A 201 -11.48 32.25 -11.64
N ARG A 202 -11.17 30.96 -11.71
CA ARG A 202 -10.87 30.12 -10.57
C ARG A 202 -9.57 30.54 -9.91
N GLN A 203 -9.66 31.03 -8.67
CA GLN A 203 -8.50 31.47 -7.88
C GLN A 203 -8.00 30.39 -6.92
N ILE A 204 -8.85 29.43 -6.56
CA ILE A 204 -8.52 28.38 -5.60
C ILE A 204 -8.91 27.00 -6.12
N ARG A 205 -8.12 26.01 -5.72
CA ARG A 205 -8.48 24.59 -5.82
C ARG A 205 -8.52 23.98 -4.43
N LEU A 206 -9.62 23.30 -4.14
CA LEU A 206 -9.86 22.61 -2.89
C LEU A 206 -9.54 21.13 -3.04
N TRP A 207 -8.87 20.60 -2.03
CA TRP A 207 -8.46 19.21 -1.92
C TRP A 207 -9.10 18.59 -0.68
N SER A 208 -9.35 17.30 -0.72
CA SER A 208 -9.96 16.54 0.35
C SER A 208 -9.37 15.13 0.38
N PHE A 209 -9.13 14.61 1.58
CA PHE A 209 -8.44 13.34 1.78
C PHE A 209 -9.11 12.55 2.90
N GLU A 210 -9.37 11.28 2.62
CA GLU A 210 -9.64 10.25 3.62
C GLU A 210 -8.37 9.43 3.84
N VAL A 211 -7.95 9.26 5.09
CA VAL A 211 -6.68 8.61 5.42
C VAL A 211 -6.96 7.30 6.14
N LYS A 212 -6.50 6.19 5.55
CA LYS A 212 -6.59 4.86 6.16
C LYS A 212 -5.22 4.28 6.47
N LEU A 213 -5.16 3.52 7.55
CA LEU A 213 -3.98 2.72 7.89
C LEU A 213 -3.80 1.57 6.90
N LEU A 214 -4.84 0.76 6.66
CA LEU A 214 -4.80 -0.36 5.73
C LEU A 214 -6.01 -0.31 4.80
N VAL A 215 -5.76 -0.42 3.49
CA VAL A 215 -6.79 -0.63 2.48
C VAL A 215 -6.55 -1.96 1.79
N ASN A 216 -7.52 -2.88 1.92
CA ASN A 216 -7.52 -4.18 1.24
C ASN A 216 -8.92 -4.44 0.63
N ARG A 217 -9.23 -5.66 0.16
CA ARG A 217 -10.48 -5.89 -0.57
C ARG A 217 -11.71 -5.85 0.33
N SER A 218 -11.55 -6.05 1.65
CA SER A 218 -12.66 -6.01 2.60
C SER A 218 -13.18 -4.59 2.81
N ASN A 219 -12.30 -3.58 2.83
CA ASN A 219 -12.68 -2.19 3.13
C ASN A 219 -12.50 -1.20 1.95
N ALA A 220 -11.91 -1.61 0.82
CA ALA A 220 -11.69 -0.72 -0.33
C ALA A 220 -12.97 -0.06 -0.83
N ARG A 221 -14.07 -0.82 -0.90
CA ARG A 221 -15.36 -0.29 -1.35
C ARG A 221 -15.90 0.76 -0.38
N GLU A 222 -15.92 0.46 0.92
CA GLU A 222 -16.40 1.39 1.94
C GLU A 222 -15.56 2.67 1.96
N THR A 223 -14.23 2.53 1.99
CA THR A 223 -13.27 3.64 1.98
C THR A 223 -13.46 4.54 0.76
N TYR A 224 -13.60 3.95 -0.43
CA TYR A 224 -13.87 4.71 -1.65
C TYR A 224 -15.18 5.51 -1.57
N PHE A 225 -16.27 4.88 -1.09
CA PHE A 225 -17.55 5.59 -0.96
C PHE A 225 -17.52 6.66 0.13
N GLN A 226 -16.75 6.44 1.19
CA GLN A 226 -16.52 7.45 2.22
C GLN A 226 -15.84 8.69 1.62
N ALA A 227 -14.70 8.48 0.94
CA ALA A 227 -13.94 9.56 0.29
C ALA A 227 -14.76 10.32 -0.75
N VAL A 228 -15.52 9.63 -1.61
CA VAL A 228 -16.35 10.31 -2.63
C VAL A 228 -17.52 11.07 -1.98
N SER A 229 -18.14 10.51 -0.95
CA SER A 229 -19.27 11.14 -0.25
C SER A 229 -18.84 12.43 0.45
N ASN A 230 -17.77 12.37 1.23
CA ASN A 230 -17.31 13.51 2.05
C ASN A 230 -16.51 14.56 1.23
N SER A 231 -16.08 14.23 0.01
CA SER A 231 -15.26 15.10 -0.85
C SER A 231 -16.02 15.69 -2.05
N SER A 232 -17.35 15.56 -2.11
CA SER A 232 -18.17 16.03 -3.25
C SER A 232 -18.05 17.53 -3.57
N TRP A 233 -17.63 18.34 -2.59
CA TRP A 233 -17.39 19.78 -2.73
C TRP A 233 -15.96 20.12 -3.17
N ALA A 234 -15.03 19.17 -3.04
CA ALA A 234 -13.63 19.36 -3.39
C ALA A 234 -13.40 19.19 -4.89
N ASN A 235 -12.28 19.69 -5.37
CA ASN A 235 -11.90 19.55 -6.78
C ASN A 235 -10.99 18.37 -7.02
N LEU A 236 -10.25 17.97 -5.98
CA LEU A 236 -9.46 16.76 -5.93
C LEU A 236 -9.79 16.06 -4.62
N GLY A 237 -10.23 14.81 -4.72
CA GLY A 237 -10.56 13.95 -3.58
C GLY A 237 -9.78 12.65 -3.68
N TYR A 238 -9.17 12.22 -2.59
CA TYR A 238 -8.42 10.98 -2.49
C TYR A 238 -8.92 10.13 -1.32
#